data_AF-A0A536JQE8-F1
#
_entry.id   AF-A0A536JQE8-F1
#
_cell.length_a   1.000
_cell.length_b   1.000
_cell.length_c   1.000
_cell.angle_alpha   90.00
_cell.angle_beta   90.00
_cell.angle_gamma   90.00
#
_symmetry.space_group_name_H-M   'P 1'
#
loop_
_entity.id
_entity.type
_entity.pdbx_description
1 polymer ?
#
loop_
_entity_poly.entity_id
_entity_poly.type
_entity_poly.pdbx_seq_one_letter_code
_entity_poly.pdbx_strand_id
1 'polypeptide(L)'
;MARCARSRAPDRDALASAIPRGTRARATRGPRGRGPPESPQRVLQVARRDPVGRTVADLRRWPAPRPLCRGGHHQRATPGLGRDREGEDDDRPDPLVTRIGVQDRLVPGSTLAAKYEVARRYGFDALELSERPAFDEARVAIREEIPVTAIAGGYRGWLIDPNPKEVAAARADLAALLDLAGELGTGIVVVPIWGRTRHLPGIATGRTRDQDEELFLEGLRPLAERAERAGARIFLEPLNRYQNDLCVTIADAVRFRDALDSPSVLVVGDTFHMNIEEADILVDLRRARWDGLRG
;
A
#
# COMPACT_ATOMS: atom_id res chain seq x y z
N MET A 1 25.39 8.67 56.35
CA MET A 1 24.32 8.13 57.23
C MET A 1 23.06 8.98 57.04
N ALA A 2 21.99 8.42 56.45
CA ALA A 2 20.59 8.86 56.55
C ALA A 2 19.77 8.05 55.51
N ARG A 3 19.20 6.92 55.94
CA ARG A 3 17.78 6.66 56.23
C ARG A 3 16.89 6.43 55.00
N CYS A 4 16.48 5.16 54.95
CA CYS A 4 15.43 4.53 54.15
C CYS A 4 14.05 5.17 54.40
N ALA A 5 13.24 5.31 53.34
CA ALA A 5 11.79 5.42 53.44
C ALA A 5 11.15 4.70 52.26
N ARG A 6 10.52 3.55 52.55
CA ARG A 6 9.62 2.82 51.63
C ARG A 6 8.23 3.45 51.77
N SER A 7 7.60 3.87 50.68
CA SER A 7 6.18 4.22 50.66
C SER A 7 5.37 3.09 50.02
N ARG A 8 4.25 2.75 50.68
CA ARG A 8 3.33 1.65 50.40
C ARG A 8 2.35 2.03 49.29
N ALA A 9 1.96 1.04 48.48
CA ALA A 9 0.84 1.11 47.54
C ALA A 9 -0.51 1.17 48.29
N PRO A 10 -1.54 1.86 47.76
CA PRO A 10 -2.88 1.82 48.31
C PRO A 10 -3.73 0.69 47.74
N ASP A 11 -4.73 0.37 48.56
CA ASP A 11 -5.53 -0.84 48.69
C ASP A 11 -6.49 -1.12 47.52
N ARG A 12 -6.65 -2.41 47.23
CA ARG A 12 -7.72 -2.96 46.38
C ARG A 12 -8.88 -3.32 47.30
N ASP A 13 -9.94 -2.52 47.27
CA ASP A 13 -11.35 -2.92 47.50
C ASP A 13 -12.15 -1.71 48.00
N ALA A 14 -12.92 -1.09 47.10
CA ALA A 14 -13.98 -0.17 47.48
C ALA A 14 -15.07 -0.09 46.41
N LEU A 15 -16.17 -0.78 46.71
CA LEU A 15 -17.56 -0.38 46.46
C LEU A 15 -18.16 -0.55 45.06
N ALA A 16 -18.84 -1.70 44.95
CA ALA A 16 -19.97 -1.94 44.07
C ALA A 16 -21.21 -1.09 44.43
N SER A 17 -22.15 -1.07 43.48
CA SER A 17 -23.59 -0.76 43.59
C SER A 17 -24.07 0.67 43.28
N ALA A 18 -24.66 0.83 42.09
CA ALA A 18 -25.88 1.62 41.84
C ALA A 18 -26.38 1.40 40.39
N ILE A 19 -27.33 0.47 40.20
CA ILE A 19 -28.14 0.37 38.96
C ILE A 19 -29.62 0.33 39.40
N PRO A 20 -30.47 1.30 39.00
CA PRO A 20 -31.91 1.23 39.28
C PRO A 20 -32.63 0.32 38.26
N ARG A 21 -33.51 -0.55 38.77
CA ARG A 21 -34.47 -1.37 38.00
C ARG A 21 -35.86 -0.69 37.96
N GLY A 22 -36.56 -0.85 36.84
CA GLY A 22 -38.03 -0.73 36.72
C GLY A 22 -38.47 0.25 35.63
N THR A 23 -39.19 -0.16 34.58
CA THR A 23 -40.58 -0.61 34.66
C THR A 23 -41.02 -1.35 33.39
N ARG A 24 -41.93 -2.33 33.55
CA ARG A 24 -42.59 -3.09 32.48
C ARG A 24 -43.74 -2.28 31.86
N ALA A 25 -43.91 -2.36 30.54
CA ALA A 25 -45.15 -2.00 29.85
C ALA A 25 -45.57 -3.08 28.82
N ARG A 26 -46.89 -3.17 28.65
CA ARG A 26 -47.72 -4.23 28.07
C ARG A 26 -47.42 -4.62 26.60
N ALA A 27 -47.65 -5.90 26.33
CA ALA A 27 -47.79 -6.47 24.99
C ALA A 27 -49.13 -6.09 24.34
N THR A 28 -49.08 -5.72 23.06
CA THR A 28 -50.23 -5.73 22.14
C THR A 28 -49.82 -6.44 20.84
N ARG A 29 -50.73 -7.23 20.26
CA ARG A 29 -50.53 -8.09 19.09
C ARG A 29 -50.97 -7.42 17.78
N GLY A 30 -50.14 -7.53 16.74
CA GLY A 30 -50.49 -7.64 15.31
C GLY A 30 -50.81 -6.34 14.55
N PRO A 31 -50.44 -6.22 13.25
CA PRO A 31 -50.83 -7.20 12.23
C PRO A 31 -49.68 -7.80 11.42
N ARG A 32 -50.02 -8.89 10.72
CA ARG A 32 -49.16 -9.77 9.93
C ARG A 32 -48.80 -9.14 8.57
N GLY A 33 -47.59 -9.41 8.10
CA GLY A 33 -47.27 -9.46 6.67
C GLY A 33 -46.09 -8.59 6.23
N ARG A 34 -44.92 -9.22 6.10
CA ARG A 34 -43.90 -9.01 5.04
C ARG A 34 -42.86 -10.14 5.20
N GLY A 35 -42.41 -10.69 4.07
CA GLY A 35 -41.51 -11.85 3.99
C GLY A 35 -40.13 -11.61 4.63
N PRO A 36 -39.25 -12.63 4.63
CA PRO A 36 -37.95 -12.53 5.28
C PRO A 36 -37.13 -11.38 4.65
N PRO A 37 -36.35 -10.63 5.44
CA PRO A 37 -35.50 -9.58 4.90
C PRO A 37 -34.43 -10.21 4.00
N GLU A 38 -34.29 -9.67 2.79
CA GLU A 38 -33.19 -10.01 1.89
C GLU A 38 -31.84 -9.76 2.57
N SER A 39 -30.89 -10.65 2.33
CA SER A 39 -29.52 -10.61 2.85
C SER A 39 -28.81 -9.28 2.52
N PRO A 40 -27.95 -8.73 3.40
CA PRO A 40 -27.33 -7.41 3.21
C PRO A 40 -26.21 -7.33 2.15
N GLN A 41 -26.12 -8.28 1.20
CA GLN A 41 -25.01 -8.36 0.25
C GLN A 41 -25.16 -7.52 -1.04
N ARG A 42 -26.14 -6.63 -1.12
CA ARG A 42 -26.22 -5.65 -2.23
C ARG A 42 -26.73 -4.33 -1.70
N VAL A 43 -25.85 -3.37 -1.48
CA VAL A 43 -25.84 -2.01 -2.05
C VAL A 43 -24.58 -1.31 -1.55
N LEU A 44 -23.51 -1.38 -2.34
CA LEU A 44 -22.46 -0.36 -2.43
C LEU A 44 -21.83 -0.50 -3.83
N GLN A 45 -22.63 -0.29 -4.87
CA GLN A 45 -22.06 0.13 -6.15
C GLN A 45 -21.73 1.61 -6.02
N VAL A 46 -20.60 1.91 -5.39
CA VAL A 46 -19.96 3.22 -5.56
C VAL A 46 -19.56 3.29 -7.03
N ALA A 47 -20.15 4.24 -7.76
CA ALA A 47 -19.72 4.52 -9.13
C ALA A 47 -18.21 4.81 -9.09
N ARG A 48 -17.41 3.89 -9.65
CA ARG A 48 -15.97 4.09 -9.80
C ARG A 48 -15.80 5.35 -10.65
N ARG A 49 -15.18 6.40 -10.08
CA ARG A 49 -14.73 7.52 -10.91
C ARG A 49 -13.61 6.98 -11.77
N ASP A 50 -13.71 7.21 -13.08
CA ASP A 50 -12.58 6.96 -13.96
C ASP A 50 -11.42 7.86 -13.51
N PRO A 51 -10.19 7.32 -13.39
CA PRO A 51 -9.03 8.13 -13.03
C PRO A 51 -8.87 9.26 -14.05
N VAL A 52 -8.60 10.46 -13.55
CA VAL A 52 -8.44 11.67 -14.39
C VAL A 52 -7.06 11.67 -15.06
N GLY A 53 -6.07 10.98 -14.46
CA GLY A 53 -4.72 10.79 -15.02
C GLY A 53 -4.53 9.46 -15.76
N ARG A 54 -3.53 9.40 -16.66
CA ARG A 54 -3.10 8.13 -17.27
C ARG A 54 -2.51 7.22 -16.19
N THR A 55 -3.09 6.05 -16.00
CA THR A 55 -2.46 5.04 -15.15
C THR A 55 -1.25 4.44 -15.86
N VAL A 56 -0.30 3.86 -15.10
CA VAL A 56 0.84 3.15 -15.69
C VAL A 56 0.39 2.00 -16.59
N ALA A 57 -0.78 1.41 -16.32
CA ALA A 57 -1.37 0.36 -17.14
C ALA A 57 -1.78 0.88 -18.54
N ASP A 58 -2.20 2.14 -18.65
CA ASP A 58 -2.70 2.76 -19.89
C ASP A 58 -1.60 3.30 -20.82
N LEU A 59 -0.33 3.24 -20.39
CA LEU A 59 0.77 3.77 -21.18
C LEU A 59 0.95 2.98 -22.48
N ARG A 60 1.11 3.65 -23.62
CA ARG A 60 1.51 2.97 -24.85
C ARG A 60 2.96 2.47 -24.71
N ARG A 61 3.28 1.33 -25.33
CA ARG A 61 4.65 0.80 -25.36
C ARG A 61 5.61 1.86 -25.91
N TRP A 62 6.77 2.01 -25.28
CA TRP A 62 7.86 2.76 -25.88
C TRP A 62 8.34 2.00 -27.14
N PRO A 63 8.55 2.67 -28.30
CA PRO A 63 9.24 2.03 -29.40
C PRO A 63 10.64 1.66 -28.92
N ALA A 64 11.02 0.38 -29.04
CA ALA A 64 12.33 -0.11 -28.56
C ALA A 64 13.43 0.93 -28.84
N PRO A 65 14.27 1.28 -27.84
CA PRO A 65 15.30 2.28 -28.04
C PRO A 65 16.09 1.93 -29.30
N ARG A 66 16.23 2.90 -30.22
CA ARG A 66 17.00 2.70 -31.45
C ARG A 66 18.34 2.11 -31.03
N PRO A 67 18.77 0.96 -31.59
CA PRO A 67 20.04 0.39 -31.22
C PRO A 67 21.08 1.48 -31.39
N LEU A 68 21.82 1.77 -30.31
CA LEU A 68 23.03 2.59 -30.38
C LEU A 68 23.82 2.04 -31.57
N CYS A 69 24.01 2.86 -32.61
CA CYS A 69 24.69 2.47 -33.83
C CYS A 69 26.00 1.79 -33.45
N ARG A 70 26.02 0.45 -33.45
CA ARG A 70 27.25 -0.30 -33.27
C ARG A 70 28.05 -0.05 -34.53
N GLY A 71 29.20 0.60 -34.37
CA GLY A 71 30.22 0.71 -35.42
C GLY A 71 30.40 -0.65 -36.09
N GLY A 72 30.46 -0.62 -37.41
CA GLY A 72 30.37 -1.81 -38.26
C GLY A 72 31.39 -2.87 -37.88
N HIS A 73 30.90 -4.06 -37.55
CA HIS A 73 31.69 -5.29 -37.62
C HIS A 73 30.82 -6.41 -38.20
N HIS A 74 31.32 -6.92 -39.32
CA HIS A 74 30.91 -8.05 -40.16
C HIS A 74 29.78 -8.96 -39.66
N GLN A 75 28.68 -8.96 -40.43
CA GLN A 75 27.69 -10.03 -40.43
C GLN A 75 28.36 -11.34 -40.86
N ARG A 76 28.34 -12.36 -39.99
CA ARG A 76 28.44 -13.76 -40.44
C ARG A 76 27.02 -14.30 -40.59
N ALA A 77 26.67 -14.62 -41.83
CA ALA A 77 25.45 -15.33 -42.17
C ALA A 77 25.43 -16.71 -41.51
N THR A 78 24.38 -17.00 -40.75
CA THR A 78 23.99 -18.37 -40.39
C THR A 78 23.03 -18.87 -41.48
N PRO A 79 23.29 -20.03 -42.12
CA PRO A 79 22.38 -20.56 -43.14
C PRO A 79 21.05 -20.97 -42.52
N GLY A 80 19.96 -20.64 -43.20
CA GLY A 80 18.61 -21.00 -42.82
C GLY A 80 18.39 -22.51 -42.82
N LEU A 81 17.67 -22.97 -41.80
CA LEU A 81 16.95 -24.23 -41.82
C LEU A 81 15.47 -23.91 -41.61
N GLY A 82 14.67 -24.23 -42.62
CA GLY A 82 13.32 -23.74 -42.81
C GLY A 82 12.30 -24.26 -41.82
N ARG A 83 11.20 -23.52 -41.74
CA ARG A 83 9.91 -23.90 -42.34
C ARG A 83 9.02 -22.68 -42.27
N ASP A 84 8.54 -22.24 -43.43
CA ASP A 84 7.35 -21.41 -43.52
C ASP A 84 6.20 -22.22 -42.93
N ARG A 85 5.76 -21.84 -41.74
CA ARG A 85 4.43 -22.20 -41.22
C ARG A 85 3.65 -20.92 -41.14
N GLU A 86 3.03 -20.56 -42.25
CA GLU A 86 1.87 -19.69 -42.24
C GLU A 86 0.72 -20.45 -41.57
N GLY A 87 0.11 -19.87 -40.53
CA GLY A 87 -1.20 -20.29 -40.04
C GLY A 87 -1.26 -21.15 -38.77
N GLU A 88 -0.45 -20.86 -37.74
CA GLU A 88 -0.84 -21.18 -36.36
C GLU A 88 -1.27 -19.88 -35.69
N ASP A 89 -2.56 -19.77 -35.35
CA ASP A 89 -3.05 -18.77 -34.39
C ASP A 89 -2.22 -18.94 -33.13
N ASP A 90 -1.35 -17.95 -32.94
CA ASP A 90 -0.33 -17.95 -31.93
C ASP A 90 -1.00 -17.67 -30.57
N ASP A 91 -1.54 -18.72 -29.96
CA ASP A 91 -2.13 -18.73 -28.61
C ASP A 91 -1.06 -18.47 -27.52
N ARG A 92 0.12 -17.96 -27.90
CA ARG A 92 1.12 -17.45 -26.98
C ARG A 92 0.48 -16.26 -26.25
N PRO A 93 0.41 -16.30 -24.91
CA PRO A 93 -0.05 -15.14 -24.15
C PRO A 93 0.80 -13.94 -24.57
N ASP A 94 0.15 -12.78 -24.72
CA ASP A 94 0.82 -11.52 -24.97
C ASP A 94 2.09 -11.45 -24.10
N PRO A 95 3.26 -11.09 -24.69
CA PRO A 95 4.51 -11.15 -23.96
C PRO A 95 4.39 -10.32 -22.69
N LEU A 96 4.67 -10.96 -21.55
CA LEU A 96 4.55 -10.36 -20.22
C LEU A 96 5.39 -9.07 -20.19
N VAL A 97 4.71 -7.92 -20.11
CA VAL A 97 5.37 -6.61 -20.12
C VAL A 97 5.59 -6.17 -18.69
N THR A 98 6.84 -6.15 -18.26
CA THR A 98 7.23 -5.53 -16.98
C THR A 98 7.36 -4.03 -17.19
N ARG A 99 6.55 -3.25 -16.46
CA ARG A 99 6.70 -1.80 -16.33
C ARG A 99 7.70 -1.50 -15.23
N ILE A 100 8.56 -0.50 -15.44
CA ILE A 100 9.57 -0.13 -14.46
C ILE A 100 9.43 1.36 -14.16
N GLY A 101 9.11 1.68 -12.90
CA GLY A 101 9.15 3.03 -12.38
C GLY A 101 10.47 3.35 -11.69
N VAL A 102 10.67 4.63 -11.38
CA VAL A 102 11.82 5.10 -10.59
C VAL A 102 11.37 6.14 -9.58
N GLN A 103 11.90 6.06 -8.36
CA GLN A 103 11.67 7.11 -7.36
C GLN A 103 12.16 8.45 -7.86
N ASP A 104 11.29 9.46 -7.82
CA ASP A 104 11.53 10.78 -8.38
C ASP A 104 12.76 11.48 -7.77
N ARG A 105 13.08 11.23 -6.50
CA ARG A 105 14.29 11.74 -5.83
C ARG A 105 15.62 11.22 -6.43
N LEU A 106 15.58 10.09 -7.15
CA LEU A 106 16.76 9.49 -7.76
C LEU A 106 17.02 10.03 -9.18
N VAL A 107 16.09 10.79 -9.73
CA VAL A 107 16.16 11.32 -11.09
C VAL A 107 16.56 12.79 -11.05
N PRO A 108 17.60 13.22 -11.81
CA PRO A 108 18.00 14.62 -11.83
C PRO A 108 16.95 15.48 -12.54
N GLY A 109 16.68 16.67 -11.99
CA GLY A 109 15.74 17.64 -12.55
C GLY A 109 15.20 18.58 -11.48
N SER A 110 14.89 19.83 -11.86
CA SER A 110 14.36 20.84 -10.95
C SER A 110 12.83 20.86 -10.85
N THR A 111 12.13 20.19 -11.77
CA THR A 111 10.67 20.03 -11.78
C THR A 111 10.29 18.58 -12.01
N LEU A 112 9.07 18.19 -11.62
CA LEU A 112 8.58 16.82 -11.81
C LEU A 112 8.54 16.43 -13.30
N ALA A 113 8.11 17.33 -14.19
CA ALA A 113 8.17 17.12 -15.64
C ALA A 113 9.61 16.92 -16.15
N ALA A 114 10.57 17.74 -15.69
CA ALA A 114 11.97 17.58 -16.08
C ALA A 114 12.54 16.24 -15.62
N LYS A 115 12.22 15.82 -14.38
CA LYS A 115 12.55 14.50 -13.86
C LYS A 115 11.91 13.40 -14.72
N TYR A 116 10.63 13.50 -15.05
CA TYR A 116 9.95 12.49 -15.88
C TYR A 116 10.58 12.36 -17.27
N GLU A 117 10.91 13.47 -17.92
CA GLU A 117 11.60 13.44 -19.22
C GLU A 117 12.97 12.77 -19.15
N VAL A 118 13.72 12.98 -18.07
CA VAL A 118 14.99 12.25 -17.84
C VAL A 118 14.74 10.77 -17.56
N ALA A 119 13.75 10.43 -16.73
CA ALA A 119 13.39 9.05 -16.44
C ALA A 119 13.04 8.26 -17.71
N ARG A 120 12.28 8.87 -18.63
CA ARG A 120 11.97 8.29 -19.94
C ARG A 120 13.22 8.06 -20.78
N ARG A 121 14.19 8.99 -20.78
CA ARG A 121 15.47 8.82 -21.48
C ARG A 121 16.30 7.67 -20.91
N TYR A 122 16.17 7.38 -19.62
CA TYR A 122 16.80 6.21 -18.98
C TYR A 122 16.02 4.91 -19.18
N GLY A 123 14.83 4.97 -19.78
CA GLY A 123 14.01 3.80 -20.09
C GLY A 123 12.97 3.44 -19.02
N PHE A 124 12.71 4.32 -18.06
CA PHE A 124 11.63 4.15 -17.09
C PHE A 124 10.28 4.60 -17.69
N ASP A 125 9.21 3.91 -17.30
CA ASP A 125 7.85 4.18 -17.76
C ASP A 125 7.17 5.33 -16.98
N ALA A 126 7.51 5.46 -15.70
CA ALA A 126 6.76 6.25 -14.73
C ALA A 126 7.65 6.68 -13.53
N LEU A 127 7.14 7.62 -12.73
CA LEU A 127 7.76 8.03 -11.47
C LEU A 127 7.08 7.39 -10.27
N GLU A 128 7.83 7.15 -9.20
CA GLU A 128 7.30 6.92 -7.86
C GLU A 128 7.55 8.18 -7.02
N LEU A 129 6.49 8.78 -6.48
CA LEU A 129 6.61 10.04 -5.73
C LEU A 129 7.12 9.76 -4.32
N SER A 130 8.25 10.37 -3.95
CA SER A 130 8.94 10.10 -2.69
C SER A 130 9.23 11.33 -1.82
N GLU A 131 8.91 12.53 -2.32
CA GLU A 131 9.00 13.77 -1.53
C GLU A 131 8.02 13.76 -0.35
N ARG A 132 8.41 14.39 0.76
CA ARG A 132 7.64 14.35 2.01
C ARG A 132 7.35 15.76 2.53
N PRO A 133 6.09 16.23 2.51
CA PRO A 133 4.89 15.58 1.94
C PRO A 133 4.83 15.65 0.40
N ALA A 134 4.16 14.69 -0.25
CA ALA A 134 4.05 14.57 -1.71
C ALA A 134 2.82 15.28 -2.33
N PHE A 135 2.16 16.18 -1.60
CA PHE A 135 0.88 16.77 -2.05
C PHE A 135 1.04 17.57 -3.35
N ASP A 136 2.09 18.39 -3.43
CA ASP A 136 2.31 19.28 -4.56
C ASP A 136 2.78 18.47 -5.79
N GLU A 137 3.68 17.50 -5.59
CA GLU A 137 4.12 16.57 -6.63
C GLU A 137 2.94 15.77 -7.20
N ALA A 138 2.04 15.28 -6.34
CA ALA A 138 0.84 14.57 -6.80
C ALA A 138 -0.09 15.49 -7.62
N ARG A 139 -0.32 16.73 -7.18
CA ARG A 139 -1.11 17.72 -7.94
C ARG A 139 -0.46 18.10 -9.26
N VAL A 140 0.86 18.23 -9.30
CA VAL A 140 1.63 18.47 -10.52
C VAL A 140 1.47 17.27 -11.47
N ALA A 141 1.63 16.04 -10.97
CA ALA A 141 1.48 14.83 -11.76
C ALA A 141 0.08 14.70 -12.37
N ILE A 142 -0.98 15.01 -11.61
CA ILE A 142 -2.36 15.03 -12.12
C ILE A 142 -2.49 16.07 -13.24
N ARG A 143 -2.07 17.32 -12.99
CA ARG A 143 -2.22 18.42 -13.94
C ARG A 143 -1.44 18.19 -15.24
N GLU A 144 -0.26 17.59 -15.14
CA GLU A 144 0.67 17.40 -16.27
C GLU A 144 0.57 15.99 -16.86
N GLU A 145 -0.38 15.18 -16.41
CA GLU A 145 -0.59 13.79 -16.83
C GLU A 145 0.68 12.92 -16.71
N ILE A 146 1.50 13.16 -15.69
CA ILE A 146 2.72 12.39 -15.44
C ILE A 146 2.33 11.04 -14.82
N PRO A 147 2.73 9.90 -15.41
CA PRO A 147 2.38 8.59 -14.88
C PRO A 147 3.10 8.30 -13.56
N VAL A 148 2.34 7.86 -12.57
CA VAL A 148 2.83 7.56 -11.21
C VAL A 148 2.59 6.09 -10.86
N THR A 149 3.64 5.37 -10.45
CA THR A 149 3.52 3.97 -9.99
C THR A 149 2.94 3.85 -8.59
N ALA A 150 3.39 4.71 -7.66
CA ALA A 150 2.93 4.82 -6.29
C ALA A 150 3.39 6.14 -5.65
N ILE A 151 2.82 6.47 -4.50
CA ILE A 151 3.36 7.47 -3.57
C ILE A 151 4.04 6.70 -2.41
N ALA A 152 5.35 6.82 -2.27
CA ALA A 152 6.13 6.10 -1.26
C ALA A 152 6.60 7.03 -0.14
N GLY A 153 6.05 6.85 1.07
CA GLY A 153 6.44 7.61 2.27
C GLY A 153 6.02 9.08 2.32
N GLY A 154 5.40 9.64 1.28
CA GLY A 154 5.09 11.06 1.08
C GLY A 154 4.12 11.74 2.06
N TYR A 155 4.01 11.26 3.31
CA TYR A 155 3.14 11.73 4.39
C TYR A 155 3.93 11.93 5.69
N ARG A 156 3.52 12.86 6.56
CA ARG A 156 4.14 13.08 7.89
C ARG A 156 3.67 12.04 8.91
N GLY A 157 4.42 11.91 10.01
CA GLY A 157 4.12 10.97 11.09
C GLY A 157 4.10 9.50 10.67
N TRP A 158 3.62 8.65 11.58
CA TRP A 158 3.47 7.21 11.38
C TRP A 158 2.25 6.65 12.13
N LEU A 159 1.64 5.58 11.62
CA LEU A 159 0.40 5.03 12.21
C LEU A 159 0.58 4.43 13.60
N ILE A 160 1.79 3.93 13.91
CA ILE A 160 2.14 3.34 15.21
C ILE A 160 3.13 4.20 16.00
N ASP A 161 3.20 5.51 15.73
CA ASP A 161 4.09 6.38 16.50
C ASP A 161 3.68 6.44 17.99
N PRO A 162 4.62 6.46 18.96
CA PRO A 162 4.30 6.68 20.37
C PRO A 162 3.69 8.05 20.65
N ASN A 163 3.95 9.06 19.80
CA ASN A 163 3.37 10.38 19.91
C ASN A 163 2.02 10.44 19.15
N PRO A 164 0.88 10.64 19.85
CA PRO A 164 -0.43 10.71 19.20
C PRO A 164 -0.56 11.81 18.14
N LYS A 165 0.25 12.88 18.23
CA LYS A 165 0.28 13.94 17.21
C LYS A 165 0.84 13.45 15.88
N GLU A 166 1.84 12.57 15.91
CA GLU A 166 2.41 11.97 14.70
C GLU A 166 1.42 10.97 14.08
N VAL A 167 0.71 10.19 14.90
CA VAL A 167 -0.38 9.32 14.42
C VAL A 167 -1.48 10.12 13.74
N ALA A 168 -1.90 11.23 14.34
CA ALA A 168 -2.89 12.13 13.75
C ALA A 168 -2.39 12.76 12.44
N ALA A 169 -1.13 13.18 12.36
CA ALA A 169 -0.52 13.71 11.15
C ALA A 169 -0.48 12.66 10.03
N ALA A 170 -0.10 11.42 10.34
CA ALA A 170 -0.09 10.32 9.37
C ALA A 170 -1.48 10.03 8.82
N ARG A 171 -2.48 9.90 9.69
CA ARG A 171 -3.86 9.64 9.26
C ARG A 171 -4.39 10.77 8.37
N ALA A 172 -4.12 12.04 8.73
CA ALA A 172 -4.56 13.18 7.95
C ALA A 172 -3.88 13.23 6.57
N ASP A 173 -2.56 13.06 6.53
CA ASP A 173 -1.81 13.14 5.29
C ASP A 173 -2.12 11.94 4.37
N LEU A 174 -2.16 10.72 4.91
CA LEU A 174 -2.55 9.52 4.17
C LEU A 174 -3.95 9.66 3.59
N ALA A 175 -4.91 10.17 4.35
CA ALA A 175 -6.26 10.37 3.86
C ALA A 175 -6.31 11.34 2.66
N ALA A 176 -5.61 12.48 2.76
CA ALA A 176 -5.57 13.45 1.67
C ALA A 176 -4.80 12.95 0.44
N LEU A 177 -3.69 12.22 0.64
CA LEU A 177 -2.95 11.61 -0.46
C LEU A 177 -3.72 10.47 -1.12
N LEU A 178 -4.59 9.75 -0.41
CA LEU A 178 -5.40 8.69 -1.00
C LEU A 178 -6.39 9.25 -2.02
N ASP A 179 -6.93 10.45 -1.78
CA ASP A 179 -7.79 11.11 -2.78
C ASP A 179 -6.98 11.44 -4.04
N LEU A 180 -5.78 12.01 -3.89
CA LEU A 180 -4.90 12.33 -5.02
C LEU A 180 -4.40 11.08 -5.74
N ALA A 181 -4.10 10.01 -5.00
CA ALA A 181 -3.72 8.72 -5.56
C ALA A 181 -4.87 8.10 -6.37
N GLY A 182 -6.12 8.33 -5.95
CA GLY A 182 -7.31 7.94 -6.70
C GLY A 182 -7.41 8.66 -8.05
N GLU A 183 -7.18 9.98 -8.07
CA GLU A 183 -7.14 10.77 -9.31
C GLU A 183 -6.01 10.32 -10.26
N LEU A 184 -4.86 9.92 -9.70
CA LEU A 184 -3.71 9.34 -10.41
C LEU A 184 -3.92 7.87 -10.81
N GLY A 185 -4.97 7.21 -10.34
CA GLY A 185 -5.23 5.77 -10.54
C GLY A 185 -4.19 4.85 -9.90
N THR A 186 -3.50 5.30 -8.86
CA THR A 186 -2.39 4.62 -8.18
C THR A 186 -2.73 4.30 -6.70
N GLY A 187 -1.72 4.17 -5.84
CA GLY A 187 -1.85 3.97 -4.42
C GLY A 187 -0.68 4.54 -3.62
N ILE A 188 -0.75 4.36 -2.31
CA ILE A 188 0.29 4.80 -1.37
C ILE A 188 0.95 3.58 -0.74
N VAL A 189 2.27 3.58 -0.70
CA VAL A 189 3.03 2.60 0.08
C VAL A 189 2.96 2.97 1.55
N VAL A 190 2.46 2.05 2.38
CA VAL A 190 2.35 2.21 3.82
C VAL A 190 3.16 1.13 4.51
N VAL A 191 4.08 1.57 5.35
CA VAL A 191 4.97 0.72 6.13
C VAL A 191 4.58 0.76 7.62
N PRO A 192 4.63 -0.37 8.32
CA PRO A 192 4.35 -0.46 9.75
C PRO A 192 5.57 -0.01 10.57
N ILE A 193 5.99 1.25 10.47
CA ILE A 193 7.14 1.77 11.25
C ILE A 193 6.74 2.91 12.17
N TRP A 194 7.66 3.30 13.05
CA TRP A 194 7.61 4.58 13.74
C TRP A 194 8.97 5.30 13.62
N GLY A 195 8.97 6.46 12.98
CA GLY A 195 10.20 7.19 12.65
C GLY A 195 11.04 6.44 11.63
N ARG A 196 12.36 6.63 11.65
CA ARG A 196 13.32 5.75 10.96
C ARG A 196 13.86 4.71 11.95
N THR A 197 12.95 4.04 12.67
CA THR A 197 13.21 3.18 13.85
C THR A 197 13.95 3.86 15.00
N ARG A 198 13.79 5.18 15.15
CA ARG A 198 14.26 6.06 16.25
C ARG A 198 15.67 5.78 16.83
N HIS A 199 16.54 5.09 16.09
CA HIS A 199 17.96 4.85 16.36
C HIS A 199 18.27 3.79 17.44
N LEU A 200 17.71 2.56 17.32
CA LEU A 200 18.28 1.24 17.74
C LEU A 200 19.50 1.32 18.71
N PRO A 201 19.54 0.82 19.97
CA PRO A 201 18.99 -0.44 20.51
C PRO A 201 17.99 -0.23 21.67
N GLY A 202 17.21 -1.26 22.04
CA GLY A 202 16.11 -1.14 23.03
C GLY A 202 14.83 -0.57 22.42
N ILE A 203 14.57 -0.92 21.16
CA ILE A 203 13.42 -0.47 20.39
C ILE A 203 12.14 -0.97 21.04
N ALA A 204 11.37 -0.02 21.57
CA ALA A 204 10.02 -0.25 22.02
C ALA A 204 9.23 1.04 21.82
N THR A 205 8.01 0.91 21.33
CA THR A 205 6.99 1.96 21.38
C THR A 205 6.52 2.21 22.82
N GLY A 206 6.91 1.33 23.75
CA GLY A 206 6.33 1.22 25.10
C GLY A 206 5.10 0.32 25.14
N ARG A 207 4.70 -0.24 24.00
CA ARG A 207 3.57 -1.18 23.85
C ARG A 207 4.08 -2.58 23.55
N THR A 208 3.21 -3.57 23.75
CA THR A 208 3.45 -4.93 23.26
C THR A 208 3.29 -4.99 21.74
N ARG A 209 3.84 -6.04 21.11
CA ARG A 209 3.65 -6.27 19.67
C ARG A 209 2.15 -6.31 19.29
N ASP A 210 1.32 -6.98 20.08
CA ASP A 210 -0.12 -7.07 19.83
C ASP A 210 -0.83 -5.71 19.91
N GLN A 211 -0.38 -4.82 20.79
CA GLN A 211 -0.92 -3.46 20.90
C GLN A 211 -0.48 -2.58 19.72
N ASP A 212 0.76 -2.72 19.25
CA ASP A 212 1.22 -2.02 18.04
C ASP A 212 0.49 -2.55 16.80
N GLU A 213 0.23 -3.85 16.75
CA GLU A 213 -0.59 -4.48 15.73
C GLU A 213 -2.01 -3.92 15.67
N GLU A 214 -2.69 -3.91 16.82
CA GLU A 214 -4.05 -3.39 16.94
C GLU A 214 -4.10 -1.92 16.50
N LEU A 215 -3.15 -1.10 16.96
CA LEU A 215 -3.06 0.30 16.59
C LEU A 215 -2.79 0.49 15.08
N PHE A 216 -1.97 -0.36 14.47
CA PHE A 216 -1.71 -0.32 13.03
C PHE A 216 -2.98 -0.64 12.23
N LEU A 217 -3.70 -1.69 12.60
CA LEU A 217 -4.97 -2.09 11.96
C LEU A 217 -6.05 -1.02 12.16
N GLU A 218 -6.23 -0.50 13.37
CA GLU A 218 -7.11 0.66 13.65
C GLU A 218 -6.69 1.91 12.84
N GLY A 219 -5.38 2.05 12.61
CA GLY A 219 -4.73 2.99 11.69
C GLY A 219 -5.35 2.93 10.30
N LEU A 220 -5.31 1.72 9.75
CA LEU A 220 -5.56 1.43 8.36
C LEU A 220 -7.03 1.28 8.01
N ARG A 221 -7.90 0.78 8.91
CA ARG A 221 -9.35 0.57 8.60
C ARG A 221 -10.03 1.78 7.94
N PRO A 222 -10.03 3.00 8.52
CA PRO A 222 -10.66 4.16 7.89
C PRO A 222 -9.94 4.63 6.61
N LEU A 223 -8.64 4.32 6.48
CA LEU A 223 -7.86 4.62 5.28
C LEU A 223 -8.19 3.65 4.14
N ALA A 224 -8.42 2.37 4.43
CA ALA A 224 -8.85 1.38 3.47
C ALA A 224 -10.23 1.73 2.88
N GLU A 225 -11.20 2.06 3.74
CA GLU A 225 -12.52 2.57 3.32
C GLU A 225 -12.42 3.83 2.45
N ARG A 226 -11.45 4.71 2.75
CA ARG A 226 -11.20 5.90 1.93
C ARG A 226 -10.57 5.54 0.59
N ALA A 227 -9.60 4.64 0.58
CA ALA A 227 -8.94 4.17 -0.64
C ALA A 227 -9.98 3.59 -1.62
N GLU A 228 -10.91 2.78 -1.14
CA GLU A 228 -12.01 2.24 -1.96
C GLU A 228 -12.87 3.35 -2.57
N ARG A 229 -13.31 4.31 -1.76
CA ARG A 229 -14.15 5.42 -2.24
C ARG A 229 -13.41 6.34 -3.22
N ALA A 230 -12.11 6.52 -3.05
CA ALA A 230 -11.28 7.33 -3.93
C ALA A 230 -10.86 6.59 -5.21
N GLY A 231 -11.03 5.27 -5.28
CA GLY A 231 -10.44 4.46 -6.36
C GLY A 231 -8.92 4.28 -6.25
N ALA A 232 -8.37 4.52 -5.07
CA ALA A 232 -6.96 4.38 -4.75
C ALA A 232 -6.65 3.00 -4.12
N ARG A 233 -5.35 2.77 -3.86
CA ARG A 233 -4.84 1.57 -3.21
C ARG A 233 -3.92 1.92 -2.04
N ILE A 234 -3.83 1.00 -1.09
CA ILE A 234 -2.79 0.97 -0.05
C ILE A 234 -1.90 -0.22 -0.38
N PHE A 235 -0.61 0.02 -0.53
CA PHE A 235 0.40 -1.03 -0.71
C PHE A 235 1.11 -1.25 0.62
N LEU A 236 0.78 -2.33 1.32
CA LEU A 236 1.46 -2.73 2.54
C LEU A 236 2.82 -3.32 2.19
N GLU A 237 3.87 -2.70 2.70
CA GLU A 237 5.25 -3.10 2.48
C GLU A 237 5.84 -3.66 3.78
N PRO A 238 6.22 -4.96 3.80
CA PRO A 238 7.07 -5.49 4.84
C PRO A 238 8.47 -4.87 4.77
N LEU A 239 9.02 -4.51 5.92
CA LEU A 239 10.40 -4.03 6.02
C LEU A 239 11.26 -5.01 6.81
N ASN A 240 12.57 -4.93 6.64
CA ASN A 240 13.47 -5.80 7.39
C ASN A 240 13.41 -5.54 8.92
N ARG A 241 13.85 -6.52 9.69
CA ARG A 241 13.87 -6.55 11.16
C ARG A 241 14.66 -5.42 11.82
N TYR A 242 15.49 -4.71 11.07
CA TYR A 242 16.23 -3.53 11.55
C TYR A 242 15.39 -2.24 11.48
N GLN A 243 14.30 -2.28 10.72
CA GLN A 243 13.41 -1.15 10.49
C GLN A 243 12.02 -1.32 11.11
N ASN A 244 11.63 -2.53 11.46
CA ASN A 244 10.36 -2.83 12.10
C ASN A 244 10.36 -4.27 12.64
N ASP A 245 9.56 -4.57 13.65
CA ASP A 245 9.30 -5.92 14.20
C ASP A 245 7.85 -6.40 14.03
N LEU A 246 6.96 -5.55 13.52
CA LEU A 246 5.53 -5.84 13.34
C LEU A 246 5.23 -6.71 12.11
N CYS A 247 5.44 -6.20 10.89
CA CYS A 247 5.40 -6.95 9.63
C CYS A 247 6.74 -6.87 8.88
N VAL A 248 7.43 -8.02 8.84
CA VAL A 248 8.77 -8.13 8.24
C VAL A 248 8.83 -9.10 7.07
N THR A 249 7.81 -9.95 6.93
CA THR A 249 7.63 -10.87 5.80
C THR A 249 6.39 -10.53 4.98
N ILE A 250 6.35 -11.01 3.74
CA ILE A 250 5.16 -10.98 2.88
C ILE A 250 3.98 -11.69 3.56
N ALA A 251 4.24 -12.77 4.31
CA ALA A 251 3.20 -13.47 5.06
C ALA A 251 2.56 -12.59 6.15
N ASP A 252 3.35 -11.75 6.84
CA ASP A 252 2.82 -10.78 7.81
C ASP A 252 1.94 -9.73 7.10
N ALA A 253 2.38 -9.18 5.97
CA ALA A 253 1.60 -8.20 5.21
C ALA A 253 0.29 -8.79 4.67
N VAL A 254 0.32 -10.05 4.21
CA VAL A 254 -0.88 -10.79 3.78
C VAL A 254 -1.86 -10.94 4.95
N ARG A 255 -1.38 -11.30 6.14
CA ARG A 255 -2.22 -11.40 7.34
C ARG A 255 -2.88 -10.07 7.70
N PHE A 256 -2.16 -8.95 7.57
CA PHE A 256 -2.73 -7.61 7.77
C PHE A 256 -3.75 -7.22 6.73
N ARG A 257 -3.45 -7.49 5.45
CA ARG A 257 -4.42 -7.30 4.36
C ARG A 257 -5.72 -8.06 4.64
N ASP A 258 -5.61 -9.33 5.00
CA ASP A 258 -6.78 -10.20 5.24
C ASP A 258 -7.58 -9.74 6.48
N ALA A 259 -6.90 -9.24 7.52
CA ALA A 259 -7.57 -8.67 8.70
C ALA A 259 -8.28 -7.33 8.44
N LEU A 260 -7.89 -6.62 7.39
CA LEU A 260 -8.54 -5.38 6.94
C LEU A 260 -9.74 -5.64 6.03
N ASP A 261 -9.77 -6.80 5.35
CA ASP A 261 -10.86 -7.24 4.47
C ASP A 261 -11.28 -6.18 3.44
N SER A 262 -10.31 -5.55 2.79
CA SER A 262 -10.54 -4.48 1.81
C SER A 262 -9.83 -4.78 0.49
N PRO A 263 -10.53 -4.72 -0.66
CA PRO A 263 -9.92 -4.93 -1.97
C PRO A 263 -8.94 -3.82 -2.38
N SER A 264 -8.94 -2.67 -1.69
CA SER A 264 -7.99 -1.58 -1.94
C SER A 264 -6.68 -1.77 -1.18
N VAL A 265 -6.57 -2.77 -0.29
CA VAL A 265 -5.32 -3.09 0.41
C VAL A 265 -4.61 -4.22 -0.33
N LEU A 266 -3.40 -3.96 -0.80
CA LEU A 266 -2.56 -4.90 -1.52
C LEU A 266 -1.21 -5.00 -0.81
N VAL A 267 -0.42 -6.03 -1.15
CA VAL A 267 0.92 -6.23 -0.62
C VAL A 267 1.94 -5.91 -1.71
N VAL A 268 2.96 -5.13 -1.37
CA VAL A 268 4.13 -4.90 -2.22
C VAL A 268 5.34 -5.59 -1.59
N GLY A 269 6.16 -6.22 -2.44
CA GLY A 269 7.42 -6.82 -2.02
C GLY A 269 8.59 -5.96 -2.49
N ASP A 270 9.41 -5.52 -1.53
CA ASP A 270 10.70 -4.92 -1.80
C ASP A 270 11.79 -6.00 -1.71
N THR A 271 12.52 -6.19 -2.81
CA THR A 271 13.51 -7.26 -2.91
C THR A 271 14.70 -7.09 -1.95
N PHE A 272 15.01 -5.88 -1.50
CA PHE A 272 16.06 -5.63 -0.51
C PHE A 272 15.61 -6.09 0.88
N HIS A 273 14.38 -5.78 1.31
CA HIS A 273 13.83 -6.28 2.57
C HIS A 273 13.62 -7.79 2.53
N MET A 274 13.06 -8.30 1.45
CA MET A 274 12.80 -9.73 1.28
C MET A 274 14.08 -10.57 1.27
N ASN A 275 15.19 -10.04 0.74
CA ASN A 275 16.47 -10.74 0.77
C ASN A 275 17.01 -10.97 2.20
N ILE A 276 16.53 -10.21 3.19
CA ILE A 276 16.93 -10.38 4.60
C ILE A 276 15.93 -11.28 5.34
N GLU A 277 14.64 -11.14 5.04
CA GLU A 277 13.57 -11.73 5.86
C GLU A 277 12.93 -12.99 5.27
N GLU A 278 12.86 -13.12 3.95
CA GLU A 278 12.25 -14.28 3.31
C GLU A 278 13.25 -15.43 3.19
N ALA A 279 12.76 -16.66 3.41
CA ALA A 279 13.57 -17.85 3.18
C ALA A 279 13.75 -18.10 1.67
N ASP A 280 12.71 -17.84 0.87
CA ASP A 280 12.77 -17.90 -0.59
C ASP A 280 11.77 -16.89 -1.18
N ILE A 281 12.31 -15.80 -1.72
CA ILE A 281 11.57 -14.70 -2.36
C ILE A 281 10.54 -15.20 -3.38
N LEU A 282 10.89 -16.18 -4.23
CA LEU A 282 10.00 -16.64 -5.29
C LEU A 282 8.87 -17.51 -4.75
N VAL A 283 9.17 -18.38 -3.80
CA VAL A 283 8.16 -19.22 -3.15
C VAL A 283 7.16 -18.37 -2.38
N ASP A 284 7.65 -17.40 -1.62
CA ASP A 284 6.79 -16.59 -0.76
C ASP A 284 5.94 -15.59 -1.57
N LEU A 285 6.47 -15.04 -2.67
CA LEU A 285 5.65 -14.28 -3.64
C LEU A 285 4.57 -15.14 -4.32
N ARG A 286 4.86 -16.40 -4.64
CA ARG A 286 3.86 -17.32 -5.22
C ARG A 286 2.77 -17.65 -4.19
N ARG A 287 3.14 -17.88 -2.93
CA ARG A 287 2.20 -18.16 -1.83
C ARG A 287 1.29 -16.97 -1.54
N ALA A 288 1.81 -15.74 -1.65
CA ALA A 288 1.00 -14.53 -1.55
C ALA A 288 -0.02 -14.37 -2.69
N ARG A 289 0.10 -15.17 -3.77
CA ARG A 289 -0.76 -15.19 -4.96
C ARG A 289 -1.54 -16.51 -5.12
N TRP A 290 -2.44 -16.81 -4.18
CA TRP A 290 -3.45 -17.87 -4.35
C TRP A 290 -4.73 -17.40 -3.65
N ASP A 291 -5.78 -16.86 -4.31
CA ASP A 291 -6.47 -17.31 -5.51
C ASP A 291 -6.74 -16.20 -6.55
N GLY A 292 -6.38 -16.45 -7.81
CA GLY A 292 -7.16 -16.03 -8.97
C GLY A 292 -7.28 -14.53 -9.29
N LEU A 293 -6.33 -14.01 -10.08
CA LEU A 293 -6.69 -13.07 -11.16
C LEU A 293 -7.47 -13.83 -12.26
N ARG A 294 -8.64 -14.36 -11.89
CA ARG A 294 -9.71 -14.71 -12.82
C ARG A 294 -10.91 -13.84 -12.42
N GLY A 295 -11.08 -12.76 -13.17
CA GLY A 295 -12.20 -11.83 -13.10
C GLY A 295 -12.09 -10.89 -14.28
#